data_AF-A0A1Q8EDM6-F1
#
_entry.id   AF-A0A1Q8EDM6-F1
#
_cell.length_a   1.000
_cell.length_b   1.000
_cell.length_c   1.000
_cell.angle_alpha   90.00
_cell.angle_beta   90.00
_cell.angle_gamma   90.00
#
_symmetry.space_group_name_H-M   'P 1'
#
loop_
_entity.id
_entity.type
_entity.pdbx_description
1 polymer ?
#
loop_
_entity_poly.entity_id
_entity_poly.type
_entity_poly.pdbx_seq_one_letter_code
_entity_poly.pdbx_strand_id
1 'polypeptide(L)'
;MKKIDISEKEYMVMMLFIHIVVHEDKVFRWNLQEYLSRHAKSEEDFDCLYDCILDFNKKELGDLIPRERAILLKFVGSVLVTWEKDDLLAYLCCENDVGLMKLAYIAFTVYNMEYLDSNNKDVTND
;
A
#
# COMPACT_ATOMS: atom_id res chain seq x y z
N MET A 1 4.31 -17.92 5.34
CA MET A 1 4.34 -16.44 5.45
C MET A 1 4.39 -16.05 6.92
N LYS A 2 5.36 -15.24 7.36
CA LYS A 2 5.22 -14.54 8.64
C LYS A 2 3.96 -13.67 8.52
N LYS A 3 3.01 -13.85 9.43
CA LYS A 3 1.78 -13.06 9.45
C LYS A 3 2.18 -11.62 9.76
N ILE A 4 1.90 -10.69 8.85
CA ILE A 4 2.08 -9.26 9.10
C ILE A 4 1.01 -8.87 10.11
N ASP A 5 1.45 -8.45 11.29
CA ASP A 5 0.57 -8.01 12.36
C ASP A 5 0.39 -6.49 12.26
N ILE A 6 -0.70 -6.09 11.63
CA ILE A 6 -1.11 -4.69 11.45
C ILE A 6 -2.51 -4.51 12.04
N SER A 7 -2.65 -3.54 12.94
CA SER A 7 -3.95 -3.13 13.45
C SER A 7 -4.73 -2.32 12.41
N GLU A 8 -6.03 -2.20 12.59
CA GLU A 8 -6.87 -1.38 11.72
C GLU A 8 -6.42 0.09 11.69
N LYS A 9 -6.10 0.65 12.86
CA LYS A 9 -5.58 2.03 13.00
C LYS A 9 -4.29 2.23 12.20
N GLU A 10 -3.36 1.30 12.31
CA GLU A 10 -2.09 1.29 11.56
C GLU A 10 -2.32 1.21 10.05
N TYR A 11 -3.21 0.31 9.63
CA TYR A 11 -3.59 0.18 8.22
C TYR A 11 -4.20 1.48 7.69
N MET A 12 -5.11 2.09 8.43
CA MET A 12 -5.74 3.36 8.06
C MET A 12 -4.72 4.49 7.91
N VAL A 13 -3.72 4.57 8.78
CA VAL A 13 -2.66 5.60 8.66
C VAL A 13 -1.85 5.39 7.39
N MET A 14 -1.52 4.14 7.05
CA MET A 14 -0.83 3.84 5.78
C MET A 14 -1.69 4.22 4.57
N MET A 15 -3.00 3.94 4.60
CA MET A 15 -3.90 4.30 3.49
C MET A 15 -4.10 5.82 3.39
N LEU A 16 -4.19 6.53 4.52
CA LEU A 16 -4.24 8.00 4.54
C LEU A 16 -2.97 8.62 3.96
N PHE A 17 -1.81 8.07 4.30
CA PHE A 17 -0.53 8.46 3.71
C PHE A 17 -0.59 8.37 2.18
N ILE A 18 -0.99 7.24 1.62
CA ILE A 18 -1.00 7.11 0.16
C ILE A 18 -2.08 7.98 -0.49
N HIS A 19 -3.24 8.14 0.16
CA HIS A 19 -4.30 9.04 -0.29
C HIS A 19 -3.75 10.46 -0.50
N ILE A 20 -3.05 11.01 0.50
CA ILE A 20 -2.45 12.34 0.41
C ILE A 20 -1.44 12.39 -0.74
N VAL A 21 -0.55 11.40 -0.84
CA VAL A 21 0.49 11.35 -1.88
C VAL A 21 -0.12 11.34 -3.30
N VAL A 22 -1.14 10.52 -3.55
CA VAL A 22 -1.76 10.43 -4.90
C VAL A 22 -2.69 11.61 -5.23
N HIS A 23 -3.16 12.33 -4.21
CA HIS A 23 -3.91 13.57 -4.40
C HIS A 23 -3.01 14.73 -4.79
N GLU A 24 -1.87 14.85 -4.12
CA GLU A 24 -0.93 15.94 -4.33
C GLU A 24 -0.13 15.79 -5.63
N ASP A 25 0.07 14.57 -6.12
CA ASP A 25 0.97 14.30 -7.24
C ASP A 25 0.36 13.36 -8.29
N LYS A 26 0.25 13.88 -9.52
CA LYS A 26 -0.28 13.17 -10.69
C LYS A 26 0.56 11.97 -11.11
N VAL A 27 1.88 12.00 -10.87
CA VAL A 27 2.78 10.88 -11.18
C VAL A 27 2.40 9.68 -10.32
N PHE A 28 2.19 9.89 -9.03
CA PHE A 28 1.77 8.82 -8.12
C PHE A 28 0.36 8.33 -8.40
N ARG A 29 -0.55 9.22 -8.80
CA ARG A 29 -1.89 8.82 -9.24
C ARG A 29 -1.83 7.88 -10.45
N TRP A 30 -0.96 8.19 -11.42
CA TRP A 30 -0.76 7.33 -12.58
C TRP A 30 -0.09 6.00 -12.18
N ASN A 31 0.92 6.04 -11.32
CA ASN A 31 1.56 4.83 -10.79
C ASN A 31 0.56 3.93 -10.05
N LEU A 32 -0.40 4.49 -9.31
CA LEU A 32 -1.46 3.72 -8.66
C LEU A 32 -2.35 3.02 -9.70
N GLN A 33 -2.80 3.73 -10.73
CA GLN A 33 -3.60 3.13 -11.80
C GLN A 33 -2.84 2.00 -12.49
N GLU A 34 -1.57 2.24 -12.85
CA GLU A 34 -0.74 1.21 -13.48
C GLU A 34 -0.53 0.01 -12.56
N TYR A 35 -0.23 0.25 -11.28
CA TYR A 35 -0.03 -0.80 -10.28
C TYR A 35 -1.29 -1.64 -10.10
N LEU A 36 -2.45 -1.02 -9.87
CA LEU A 36 -3.71 -1.74 -9.65
C LEU A 36 -4.14 -2.53 -10.88
N SER A 37 -3.92 -2.01 -12.09
CA SER A 37 -4.25 -2.72 -13.34
C SER A 37 -3.57 -4.09 -13.48
N ARG A 38 -2.42 -4.27 -12.81
CA ARG A 38 -1.63 -5.52 -12.82
C ARG A 38 -1.98 -6.47 -11.66
N HIS A 39 -2.67 -5.98 -10.63
CA HIS A 39 -2.85 -6.69 -9.36
C HIS A 39 -4.32 -6.97 -9.01
N ALA A 40 -5.23 -6.14 -9.50
CA ALA A 40 -6.66 -6.38 -9.40
C ALA A 40 -7.05 -7.62 -10.22
N LYS A 41 -8.04 -8.36 -9.73
CA LYS A 41 -8.54 -9.58 -10.38
C LYS A 41 -9.64 -9.31 -11.40
N SER A 42 -10.27 -8.15 -11.33
CA SER A 42 -11.36 -7.70 -12.20
C SER A 42 -11.38 -6.17 -12.26
N GLU A 43 -12.18 -5.62 -13.16
CA GLU A 43 -12.46 -4.19 -13.25
C GLU A 43 -13.16 -3.67 -11.98
N GLU A 44 -14.14 -4.40 -11.45
CA GLU A 44 -14.81 -4.04 -10.19
C GLU A 44 -13.85 -4.02 -8.99
N ASP A 45 -12.89 -4.96 -8.94
CA ASP A 45 -11.84 -4.99 -7.91
C ASP A 45 -10.88 -3.81 -8.07
N PHE A 46 -10.56 -3.44 -9.30
CA PHE A 46 -9.75 -2.26 -9.61
C PHE A 46 -10.46 -0.99 -9.13
N ASP A 47 -11.71 -0.79 -9.53
CA ASP A 47 -12.50 0.40 -9.21
C ASP A 47 -12.65 0.55 -7.69
N CYS A 48 -13.01 -0.54 -7.00
CA CYS A 48 -13.11 -0.56 -5.54
C CYS A 48 -11.80 -0.13 -4.87
N LEU A 49 -10.67 -0.72 -5.26
CA LEU A 49 -9.36 -0.38 -4.69
C LEU A 49 -8.93 1.06 -5.02
N TYR A 50 -9.23 1.52 -6.23
CA TYR A 50 -8.85 2.84 -6.70
C TYR A 50 -9.66 3.94 -6.00
N ASP A 51 -10.98 3.77 -5.92
CA ASP A 51 -11.90 4.71 -5.28
C ASP A 51 -11.68 4.74 -3.76
N CYS A 52 -11.42 3.59 -3.12
CA CYS A 52 -11.05 3.52 -1.70
C CYS A 52 -9.88 4.45 -1.35
N ILE A 53 -8.94 4.62 -2.28
CA ILE A 53 -7.80 5.49 -2.12
C ILE A 53 -8.12 6.93 -2.51
N LEU A 54 -8.71 7.15 -3.68
CA LEU A 54 -8.98 8.50 -4.16
C LEU A 54 -9.96 9.21 -3.24
N ASP A 55 -11.05 8.58 -2.82
CA ASP A 55 -12.05 9.24 -1.99
C ASP A 55 -11.87 8.97 -0.49
N PHE A 56 -10.83 8.22 -0.11
CA PHE A 56 -10.49 7.80 1.26
C PHE A 56 -11.72 7.53 2.13
N ASN A 57 -12.41 6.45 1.82
CA ASN A 57 -13.57 6.02 2.58
C ASN A 57 -13.16 4.99 3.64
N LYS A 58 -13.17 5.42 4.91
CA LYS A 58 -12.81 4.56 6.06
C LYS A 58 -13.65 3.30 6.15
N LYS A 59 -14.94 3.37 5.78
CA LYS A 59 -15.84 2.21 5.85
C LYS A 59 -15.46 1.16 4.81
N GLU A 60 -15.24 1.60 3.57
CA GLU A 60 -14.85 0.71 2.47
C GLU A 60 -13.48 0.08 2.72
N LEU A 61 -12.51 0.84 3.24
CA LEU A 61 -11.23 0.31 3.70
C LEU A 61 -11.38 -0.79 4.77
N GLY A 62 -12.37 -0.65 5.66
CA GLY A 62 -12.71 -1.65 6.66
C GLY A 62 -13.22 -2.95 6.04
N ASP A 63 -14.00 -2.85 4.96
CA ASP A 63 -14.65 -3.97 4.27
C ASP A 63 -13.70 -4.75 3.33
N LEU A 64 -12.51 -4.20 3.01
CA LEU A 64 -11.50 -4.87 2.17
C LEU A 64 -11.03 -6.20 2.75
N ILE A 65 -11.03 -7.24 1.92
CA ILE A 65 -10.54 -8.57 2.32
C ILE A 65 -9.00 -8.58 2.40
N PRO A 66 -8.38 -9.58 3.08
CA PRO A 66 -6.94 -9.59 3.31
C PRO A 66 -6.06 -9.45 2.06
N ARG A 67 -6.51 -9.95 0.91
CA ARG A 67 -5.79 -9.81 -0.37
C ARG A 67 -5.76 -8.35 -0.83
N GLU A 68 -6.91 -7.67 -0.87
CA GLU A 68 -7.00 -6.25 -1.26
C GLU A 68 -6.14 -5.38 -0.36
N ARG A 69 -6.23 -5.62 0.96
CA ARG A 69 -5.37 -4.92 1.93
C ARG A 69 -3.89 -5.13 1.63
N ALA A 70 -3.49 -6.34 1.25
CA ALA A 70 -2.11 -6.62 0.88
C ALA A 70 -1.69 -5.87 -0.40
N ILE A 71 -2.55 -5.78 -1.41
CA ILE A 71 -2.28 -5.01 -2.65
C ILE A 71 -1.98 -3.54 -2.31
N LEU A 72 -2.83 -2.90 -1.50
CA LEU A 72 -2.61 -1.49 -1.14
C LEU A 72 -1.38 -1.30 -0.25
N LEU A 73 -1.12 -2.21 0.68
CA LEU A 73 0.10 -2.17 1.51
C LEU A 73 1.38 -2.33 0.67
N LYS A 74 1.34 -3.13 -0.40
CA LYS A 74 2.46 -3.26 -1.35
C LYS A 74 2.72 -1.96 -2.08
N PHE A 75 1.66 -1.28 -2.52
CA PHE A 75 1.79 0.03 -3.12
C PHE A 75 2.41 1.05 -2.14
N VAL A 76 1.99 1.08 -0.87
CA VAL A 76 2.63 1.91 0.17
C VAL A 76 4.14 1.64 0.21
N GLY A 77 4.54 0.36 0.25
CA GLY A 77 5.94 -0.04 0.24
C GLY A 77 6.72 0.49 -0.96
N SER A 78 6.14 0.41 -2.17
CA SER A 78 6.78 0.96 -3.37
C SER A 78 6.97 2.48 -3.30
N VAL A 79 5.99 3.22 -2.76
CA VAL A 79 6.05 4.68 -2.61
C VAL A 79 7.17 5.08 -1.65
N LEU A 80 7.27 4.40 -0.50
CA LEU A 80 8.29 4.70 0.51
C LEU A 80 9.71 4.34 0.08
N VAL A 81 9.88 3.30 -0.76
CA VAL A 81 11.20 2.94 -1.30
C VAL A 81 11.64 3.91 -2.39
N THR A 82 10.71 4.40 -3.20
CA THR A 82 11.04 5.26 -4.35
C THR A 82 11.21 6.73 -3.96
N TRP A 83 10.69 7.15 -2.80
CA TRP A 83 10.72 8.54 -2.38
C TRP A 83 10.99 8.67 -0.90
N GLU A 84 11.85 9.62 -0.56
CA GLU A 84 12.13 10.06 0.81
C GLU A 84 10.93 10.88 1.36
N LYS A 85 9.71 10.33 1.33
CA LYS A 85 8.49 10.91 1.94
C LYS A 85 8.40 10.59 3.42
N ASP A 86 9.55 10.46 4.07
CA ASP A 86 9.69 10.02 5.45
C ASP A 86 9.03 11.00 6.43
N ASP A 87 9.10 12.31 6.12
CA ASP A 87 8.52 13.36 6.95
C ASP A 87 6.98 13.29 7.03
N LEU A 88 6.30 13.01 5.91
CA LEU A 88 4.84 12.92 5.88
C LEU A 88 4.36 11.69 6.66
N LEU A 89 4.99 10.53 6.44
CA LEU A 89 4.63 9.32 7.18
C LEU A 89 4.91 9.52 8.67
N ALA A 90 6.04 10.13 9.04
CA ALA A 90 6.39 10.42 10.43
C ALA A 90 5.35 11.35 11.09
N TYR A 91 4.94 12.42 10.38
CA TYR A 91 3.91 13.33 10.86
C TYR A 91 2.58 12.60 11.11
N LEU A 92 2.08 11.84 10.13
CA LEU A 92 0.83 11.09 10.27
C LEU A 92 0.91 10.04 11.39
N CYS A 93 2.07 9.42 11.58
CA CYS A 93 2.29 8.49 12.67
C CYS A 93 2.19 9.17 14.04
N CYS A 94 2.78 10.36 14.16
CA CYS A 94 2.74 11.15 15.38
C CYS A 94 1.31 11.61 15.73
N GLU A 95 0.61 12.22 14.77
CA GLU A 95 -0.76 12.72 14.94
C GLU A 95 -1.76 11.63 15.31
N ASN A 96 -1.50 10.40 14.85
CA ASN A 96 -2.39 9.28 15.08
C ASN A 96 -1.88 8.34 16.17
N ASP A 97 -0.81 8.64 16.93
CA ASP A 97 -0.28 7.74 17.96
C ASP A 97 -0.11 6.29 17.44
N VAL A 98 0.68 6.15 16.38
CA VAL A 98 1.10 4.86 15.80
C VAL A 98 2.62 4.84 15.59
N GLY A 99 3.21 3.65 15.67
CA GLY A 99 4.67 3.49 15.61
C GLY A 99 5.22 3.59 14.19
N LEU A 100 5.92 4.69 13.87
CA LEU A 100 6.59 4.89 12.57
C LEU A 100 7.49 3.72 12.17
N MET A 101 8.39 3.29 13.08
CA MET A 101 9.33 2.20 12.80
C MET A 101 8.62 0.88 12.45
N LYS A 102 7.47 0.61 13.08
CA LYS A 102 6.67 -0.58 12.79
C LYS A 102 6.03 -0.48 11.40
N LEU A 103 5.43 0.66 11.05
CA LEU A 103 4.80 0.85 9.74
C LEU A 103 5.82 0.82 8.60
N ALA A 104 6.96 1.48 8.77
CA ALA A 104 8.05 1.45 7.80
C ALA A 104 8.57 0.02 7.60
N TYR A 105 8.74 -0.74 8.68
CA TYR A 105 9.12 -2.15 8.61
C TYR A 105 8.09 -3.02 7.88
N ILE A 106 6.80 -2.81 8.15
CA ILE A 106 5.71 -3.52 7.46
C ILE A 106 5.75 -3.21 5.96
N ALA A 107 5.80 -1.93 5.58
CA ALA A 107 5.82 -1.50 4.19
C ALA A 107 7.02 -2.11 3.44
N PHE A 108 8.21 -2.05 4.05
CA PHE A 108 9.43 -2.62 3.48
C PHE A 108 9.36 -4.14 3.35
N THR A 109 8.82 -4.83 4.36
CA THR A 109 8.67 -6.29 4.33
C THR A 109 7.70 -6.71 3.23
N VAL A 110 6.57 -6.02 3.12
CA VAL A 110 5.53 -6.29 2.12
C VAL A 110 6.06 -6.06 0.70
N TYR A 111 6.81 -4.97 0.48
CA TYR A 111 7.44 -4.66 -0.80
C TYR A 111 8.43 -5.76 -1.22
N ASN A 112 9.32 -6.20 -0.32
CA ASN A 112 10.33 -7.21 -0.65
C ASN A 112 9.76 -8.61 -0.88
N MET A 113 8.58 -8.93 -0.33
CA MET A 113 7.91 -10.20 -0.66
C MET A 113 7.53 -10.26 -2.15
N GLU A 114 7.16 -9.14 -2.77
CA GLU A 114 6.86 -9.09 -4.20
C GLU A 114 8.12 -9.24 -5.06
N TYR A 115 9.23 -8.63 -4.61
CA TYR A 115 10.54 -8.73 -5.30
C TYR A 115 11.11 -10.16 -5.30
N LEU A 116 10.84 -10.94 -4.26
CA LEU A 116 11.24 -12.34 -4.18
C LEU A 116 10.33 -13.26 -5.01
N ASP A 117 9.03 -12.97 -5.08
CA ASP A 117 8.09 -13.73 -5.91
C ASP A 117 8.27 -13.46 -7.41
N SER A 118 8.68 -12.24 -7.80
CA SER A 118 9.01 -11.92 -9.19
C SER A 118 10.33 -12.55 -9.64
N ASN A 119 11.37 -12.52 -8.80
CA ASN A 119 12.67 -13.09 -9.15
C ASN A 119 12.70 -14.63 -9.12
N ASN A 120 11.78 -15.28 -8.39
CA ASN A 120 11.67 -16.75 -8.42
C ASN A 120 10.93 -17.27 -9.66
N LYS A 121 10.17 -16.43 -10.37
CA LYS A 121 9.51 -16.83 -11.64
C LYS A 121 10.47 -16.84 -12.82
N ASP A 122 11.61 -16.15 -12.72
CA ASP A 122 12.64 -16.10 -13.77
C ASP A 122 13.69 -17.22 -13.68
N VAL A 123 13.66 -18.05 -12.64
CA VAL A 123 14.69 -19.10 -12.40
C VAL A 123 14.20 -20.52 -12.72
N THR A 124 12.93 -20.71 -13.10
CA THR A 124 12.35 -22.04 -13.40
C THR A 124 12.02 -22.29 -14.87
N ASN A 125 12.55 -21.48 -15.79
CA ASN A 125 12.52 -21.78 -17.22
C ASN A 125 13.92 -22.17 -17.72
N ASP A 126 14.35 -23.38 -17.36
CA ASP A 126 15.39 -24.15 -18.07
C ASP A 126 15.03 -25.64 -18.00
#